data_AF-A0A963LS98-F1
#
_entry.id   AF-A0A963LS98-F1
#
_cell.length_a   1.000
_cell.length_b   1.000
_cell.length_c   1.000
_cell.angle_alpha   90.00
_cell.angle_beta   90.00
_cell.angle_gamma   90.00
#
_symmetry.space_group_name_H-M   'P 1'
#
loop_
_entity.id
_entity.type
_entity.pdbx_description
1 polymer ?
#
loop_
_entity_poly.entity_id
_entity_poly.type
_entity_poly.pdbx_seq_one_letter_code
_entity_poly.pdbx_strand_id
1 'polypeptide(L)'
;IAEALDFRRSMRKIADEYGSDWWFKVWGPDHLADEGIGRADDWIIKGESRKGKGSVNWHGFGKLAAGFNMLDPIKSTIVTPGMDLNGKFAKTGIPASIVTKFLAEHGVVVEKTGLYSFFILFTIGITKGRWNTLLTALQQFKDDYDKNQPMWRILPEFCRDNPKYEKMGLADLCQFVHQLYAKYDIARLTTDMYLSDLAPAMTPTEAYSCIARRKTERVEIDDLQGRVTVGLVTPYPPGIPLLIPGEVFNRKIVDYLKFSREFNDQCPGFGTDIHGLVTELDESGKLRYYADCVVQS
;
A
#
# COMPACT_ATOMS: atom_id res chain seq x y z
N ILE A 1 -2.83 24.07 -3.21
CA ILE A 1 -3.72 23.83 -2.04
C ILE A 1 -5.19 23.91 -2.45
N ALA A 2 -5.68 25.00 -3.07
CA ALA A 2 -7.08 25.14 -3.49
C ALA A 2 -7.60 23.93 -4.30
N GLU A 3 -6.87 23.53 -5.35
CA GLU A 3 -7.24 22.36 -6.19
C GLU A 3 -7.40 21.06 -5.39
N ALA A 4 -6.55 20.82 -4.38
CA ALA A 4 -6.64 19.63 -3.54
C ALA A 4 -7.88 19.67 -2.63
N LEU A 5 -8.26 20.86 -2.17
CA LEU A 5 -9.46 21.04 -1.36
C LEU A 5 -10.73 20.93 -2.19
N ASP A 6 -10.75 21.50 -3.38
CA ASP A 6 -11.89 21.39 -4.28
C ASP A 6 -12.12 19.93 -4.67
N PHE A 7 -11.06 19.18 -4.98
CA PHE A 7 -11.14 17.73 -5.16
C PHE A 7 -11.73 17.02 -3.93
N ARG A 8 -11.24 17.33 -2.71
CA ARG A 8 -11.75 16.73 -1.46
C ARG A 8 -13.23 17.04 -1.23
N ARG A 9 -13.66 18.28 -1.50
CA ARG A 9 -15.07 18.69 -1.41
C ARG A 9 -15.92 17.95 -2.45
N SER A 10 -15.45 17.85 -3.70
CA SER A 10 -16.15 17.10 -4.75
C SER A 10 -16.30 15.62 -4.41
N MET A 11 -15.26 14.98 -3.87
CA MET A 11 -15.33 13.59 -3.41
C MET A 11 -16.39 13.39 -2.32
N ARG A 12 -16.52 14.33 -1.37
CA ARG A 12 -17.55 14.29 -0.31
C ARG A 12 -18.94 14.53 -0.85
N LYS A 13 -19.10 15.53 -1.72
CA LYS A 13 -20.38 15.83 -2.35
C LYS A 13 -20.93 14.61 -3.09
N ILE A 14 -20.08 13.91 -3.85
CA ILE A 14 -20.48 12.68 -4.55
C ILE A 14 -20.81 11.55 -3.56
N ALA A 15 -20.08 11.46 -2.44
CA ALA A 15 -20.43 10.52 -1.38
C ALA A 15 -21.84 10.78 -0.83
N ASP A 16 -22.18 12.06 -0.59
CA ASP A 16 -23.50 12.48 -0.12
C ASP A 16 -24.59 12.20 -1.16
N GLU A 17 -24.30 12.37 -2.45
CA GLU A 17 -25.21 12.04 -3.57
C GLU A 17 -25.48 10.53 -3.68
N TYR A 18 -24.48 9.67 -3.44
CA TYR A 18 -24.65 8.21 -3.38
C TYR A 18 -25.33 7.72 -2.08
N GLY A 19 -25.36 8.54 -1.03
CA GLY A 19 -26.06 8.26 0.22
C GLY A 19 -25.49 7.04 0.95
N SER A 20 -26.29 5.97 1.05
CA SER A 20 -25.89 4.74 1.76
C SER A 20 -25.06 3.77 0.91
N ASP A 21 -24.92 4.04 -0.39
CA ASP A 21 -24.12 3.21 -1.29
C ASP A 21 -22.62 3.46 -1.06
N TRP A 22 -21.77 2.52 -1.49
CA TRP A 22 -20.33 2.62 -1.28
C TRP A 22 -19.72 3.69 -2.20
N TRP A 23 -18.78 4.44 -1.64
CA TRP A 23 -17.95 5.39 -2.39
C TRP A 23 -16.56 5.49 -1.74
N PHE A 24 -15.59 5.94 -2.53
CA PHE A 24 -14.24 6.25 -2.05
C PHE A 24 -14.26 7.41 -1.04
N LYS A 25 -13.42 7.33 -0.01
CA LYS A 25 -13.25 8.41 0.97
C LYS A 25 -11.91 9.09 0.76
N VAL A 26 -11.80 10.38 1.10
CA VAL A 26 -10.49 11.03 1.19
C VAL A 26 -10.11 11.17 2.65
N TRP A 27 -9.00 10.56 3.04
CA TRP A 27 -8.48 10.62 4.39
C TRP A 27 -8.14 12.05 4.78
N GLY A 28 -8.70 12.51 5.90
CA GLY A 28 -8.56 13.87 6.38
C GLY A 28 -9.59 14.22 7.46
N PRO A 29 -9.55 15.47 7.95
CA PRO A 29 -10.44 15.96 9.01
C PRO A 29 -11.91 15.81 8.67
N ASP A 30 -12.79 15.53 9.63
CA ASP A 30 -14.22 15.35 9.36
C ASP A 30 -14.88 16.60 8.75
N HIS A 31 -14.40 17.79 9.11
CA HIS A 31 -14.86 19.07 8.57
C HIS A 31 -13.79 19.71 7.68
N LEU A 32 -14.22 20.24 6.54
CA LEU A 32 -13.41 21.11 5.68
C LEU A 32 -14.10 22.47 5.62
N ALA A 33 -13.32 23.54 5.43
CA ALA A 33 -13.91 24.85 5.16
C ALA A 33 -14.79 24.80 3.91
N ASP A 34 -15.93 25.49 3.91
CA ASP A 34 -16.89 25.48 2.80
C ASP A 34 -16.27 26.06 1.51
N GLU A 35 -15.48 27.13 1.65
CA GLU A 35 -14.78 27.80 0.55
C GLU A 35 -13.31 28.10 0.89
N GLY A 36 -12.50 28.36 -0.15
CA GLY A 36 -11.10 28.74 0.00
C GLY A 36 -10.20 27.63 0.54
N ILE A 37 -9.10 28.00 1.20
CA ILE A 37 -8.06 27.07 1.68
C ILE A 37 -8.17 26.64 3.15
N GLY A 38 -9.16 27.17 3.89
CA GLY A 38 -9.32 26.91 5.33
C GLY A 38 -8.17 27.44 6.18
N ARG A 39 -8.05 26.92 7.42
CA ARG A 39 -6.97 27.26 8.36
C ARG A 39 -6.02 26.08 8.54
N ALA A 40 -4.75 26.36 8.86
CA ALA A 40 -3.76 25.32 9.13
C ALA A 40 -4.16 24.42 10.33
N ASP A 41 -4.81 25.00 11.34
CA ASP A 41 -5.27 24.28 12.54
C ASP A 41 -6.28 23.17 12.26
N ASP A 42 -7.02 23.27 11.14
CA ASP A 42 -7.99 22.26 10.73
C ASP A 42 -7.30 20.93 10.37
N TRP A 43 -6.00 20.99 10.04
CA TRP A 43 -5.19 19.87 9.58
C TRP A 43 -4.31 19.27 10.66
N ILE A 44 -4.28 19.87 11.86
CA ILE A 44 -3.50 19.35 12.98
C ILE A 44 -4.10 18.02 13.44
N ILE A 45 -3.26 17.00 13.53
CA ILE A 45 -3.62 15.68 14.04
C ILE A 45 -3.69 15.78 15.56
N LYS A 46 -4.92 15.73 16.09
CA LYS A 46 -5.18 15.90 17.53
C LYS A 46 -5.00 14.57 18.24
N GLY A 47 -4.21 14.54 19.31
CA GLY A 47 -4.17 13.38 20.20
C GLY A 47 -5.53 13.13 20.85
N GLU A 48 -5.80 11.88 21.26
CA GLU A 48 -7.00 11.53 22.01
C GLU A 48 -7.17 12.47 23.23
N SER A 49 -8.31 13.16 23.30
CA SER A 49 -8.63 13.99 24.46
C SER A 49 -8.85 13.09 25.68
N ARG A 50 -8.13 13.37 26.79
CA ARG A 50 -8.31 12.70 28.09
C ARG A 50 -9.76 12.67 28.61
N LYS A 51 -10.68 13.44 28.02
CA LYS A 51 -12.08 13.57 28.45
C LYS A 51 -13.11 12.93 27.52
N GLY A 52 -12.72 12.33 26.40
CA GLY A 52 -13.65 11.75 25.44
C GLY A 52 -13.52 10.23 25.34
N LYS A 53 -14.35 9.48 26.07
CA LYS A 53 -14.63 8.08 25.69
C LYS A 53 -15.35 8.10 24.34
N GLY A 54 -14.67 7.79 23.25
CA GLY A 54 -15.31 7.21 22.06
C GLY A 54 -15.35 8.03 20.76
N SER A 55 -14.66 9.16 20.60
CA SER A 55 -14.47 9.71 19.24
C SER A 55 -13.31 9.00 18.57
N VAL A 56 -13.59 8.06 17.67
CA VAL A 56 -12.57 7.50 16.78
C VAL A 56 -12.01 8.65 15.96
N ASN A 57 -10.75 9.03 16.21
CA ASN A 57 -10.11 10.06 15.41
C ASN A 57 -10.02 9.60 13.96
N TRP A 58 -10.37 10.47 13.02
CA TRP A 58 -10.32 10.19 11.56
C TRP A 58 -8.97 9.64 11.07
N HIS A 59 -7.89 9.89 11.82
CA HIS A 59 -6.53 9.54 11.46
C HIS A 59 -6.07 8.14 11.90
N GLY A 60 -6.76 7.45 12.81
CA GLY A 60 -6.40 6.09 13.26
C GLY A 60 -5.13 5.95 14.11
N PHE A 61 -4.29 6.99 14.22
CA PHE A 61 -3.17 6.99 15.18
C PHE A 61 -3.62 6.93 16.64
N GLY A 62 -2.89 6.18 17.46
CA GLY A 62 -3.10 6.10 18.92
C GLY A 62 -2.65 7.35 19.67
N LYS A 63 -1.98 7.16 20.81
CA LYS A 63 -1.53 8.28 21.66
C LYS A 63 -0.48 9.13 20.94
N LEU A 64 -0.81 10.40 20.70
CA LEU A 64 0.06 11.38 20.06
C LEU A 64 0.27 12.61 20.93
N ALA A 65 1.43 13.25 20.77
CA ALA A 65 1.68 14.57 21.33
C ALA A 65 0.84 15.64 20.59
N ALA A 66 0.22 16.54 21.35
CA ALA A 66 -0.61 17.59 20.78
C ALA A 66 0.22 18.60 19.98
N GLY A 67 -0.29 19.04 18.82
CA GLY A 67 0.36 20.05 17.97
C GLY A 67 1.65 19.59 17.28
N PHE A 68 1.99 18.30 17.37
CA PHE A 68 3.24 17.78 16.82
C PHE A 68 3.13 17.39 15.33
N ASN A 69 2.00 16.81 14.93
CA ASN A 69 1.77 16.32 13.57
C ASN A 69 0.61 17.05 12.91
N MET A 70 0.69 17.25 11.60
CA MET A 70 -0.40 17.73 10.76
C MET A 70 -0.48 16.96 9.45
N LEU A 71 -1.68 16.89 8.87
CA LEU A 71 -1.88 16.35 7.53
C LEU A 71 -1.60 17.43 6.49
N ASP A 72 -0.73 17.13 5.53
CA ASP A 72 -0.53 17.99 4.38
C ASP A 72 -1.79 17.99 3.47
N PRO A 73 -2.46 19.14 3.27
CA PRO A 73 -3.68 19.23 2.48
C PRO A 73 -3.52 18.77 1.03
N ILE A 74 -2.35 19.05 0.42
CA ILE A 74 -2.06 18.68 -0.97
C ILE A 74 -1.72 17.22 -1.13
N LYS A 75 -1.53 16.50 -0.01
CA LYS A 75 -1.39 15.07 0.00
C LYS A 75 -2.75 14.39 0.20
N SER A 76 -3.48 14.17 -0.89
CA SER A 76 -4.79 13.50 -0.88
C SER A 76 -4.66 11.98 -0.93
N THR A 77 -4.89 11.33 0.20
CA THR A 77 -4.99 9.87 0.29
C THR A 77 -6.44 9.44 0.13
N ILE A 78 -6.73 8.67 -0.92
CA ILE A 78 -8.02 8.05 -1.16
C ILE A 78 -8.04 6.70 -0.43
N VAL A 79 -9.10 6.42 0.30
CA VAL A 79 -9.35 5.18 1.04
C VAL A 79 -10.45 4.40 0.34
N THR A 80 -10.18 3.13 0.07
CA THR A 80 -11.10 2.19 -0.56
C THR A 80 -11.82 1.35 0.51
N PRO A 81 -13.05 0.87 0.24
CA PRO A 81 -13.75 -0.03 1.17
C PRO A 81 -12.98 -1.33 1.40
N GLY A 82 -13.07 -1.91 2.59
CA GLY A 82 -12.58 -3.26 2.86
C GLY A 82 -11.79 -3.44 4.15
N MET A 83 -11.32 -2.36 4.76
CA MET A 83 -10.60 -2.40 6.03
C MET A 83 -10.91 -1.14 6.85
N ASP A 84 -11.11 -1.30 8.16
CA ASP A 84 -11.25 -0.17 9.07
C ASP A 84 -9.89 0.40 9.52
N LEU A 85 -9.92 1.53 10.23
CA LEU A 85 -8.70 2.18 10.74
C LEU A 85 -7.94 1.34 11.79
N ASN A 86 -8.57 0.31 12.36
CA ASN A 86 -7.94 -0.60 13.33
C ASN A 86 -7.32 -1.83 12.64
N GLY A 87 -7.36 -1.90 11.31
CA GLY A 87 -6.85 -3.03 10.54
C GLY A 87 -7.82 -4.21 10.47
N LYS A 88 -9.08 -4.05 10.90
CA LYS A 88 -10.08 -5.12 10.79
C LYS A 88 -10.67 -5.14 9.39
N PHE A 89 -10.60 -6.31 8.75
CA PHE A 89 -11.20 -6.54 7.44
C PHE A 89 -12.73 -6.58 7.52
N ALA A 90 -13.38 -5.95 6.54
CA ALA A 90 -14.81 -6.09 6.29
C ALA A 90 -15.10 -7.44 5.60
N LYS A 91 -16.39 -7.74 5.34
CA LYS A 91 -16.80 -8.95 4.61
C LYS A 91 -16.45 -8.85 3.12
N THR A 92 -16.53 -7.64 2.58
CA THR A 92 -16.23 -7.30 1.21
C THR A 92 -15.25 -6.15 1.18
N GLY A 93 -14.46 -6.05 0.12
CA GLY A 93 -13.47 -4.99 -0.01
C GLY A 93 -12.99 -4.81 -1.44
N ILE A 94 -12.44 -3.63 -1.67
CA ILE A 94 -11.89 -3.18 -2.94
C ILE A 94 -10.41 -2.86 -2.68
N PRO A 95 -9.50 -3.83 -2.91
CA PRO A 95 -8.07 -3.59 -2.83
C PRO A 95 -7.63 -2.41 -3.70
N ALA A 96 -6.86 -1.48 -3.13
CA ALA A 96 -6.40 -0.29 -3.83
C ALA A 96 -5.49 -0.63 -5.02
N SER A 97 -4.78 -1.76 -4.96
CA SER A 97 -3.99 -2.27 -6.09
C SER A 97 -4.82 -2.46 -7.37
N ILE A 98 -6.07 -2.91 -7.26
CA ILE A 98 -6.97 -3.08 -8.41
C ILE A 98 -7.41 -1.73 -8.96
N VAL A 99 -7.83 -0.81 -8.08
CA VAL A 99 -8.25 0.54 -8.45
C VAL A 99 -7.11 1.27 -9.19
N THR A 100 -5.89 1.16 -8.69
CA THR A 100 -4.75 1.89 -9.27
C THR A 100 -4.30 1.32 -10.62
N LYS A 101 -4.46 0.01 -10.86
CA LYS A 101 -4.28 -0.57 -12.20
C LYS A 101 -5.36 -0.08 -13.17
N PHE A 102 -6.61 -0.03 -12.72
CA PHE A 102 -7.70 0.54 -13.51
C PHE A 102 -7.41 1.99 -13.88
N LEU A 103 -7.02 2.81 -12.90
CA LEU A 103 -6.66 4.21 -13.13
C LEU A 103 -5.50 4.34 -14.13
N ALA A 104 -4.48 3.48 -14.05
CA ALA A 104 -3.33 3.51 -14.95
C ALA A 104 -3.74 3.26 -16.41
N GLU A 105 -4.58 2.26 -16.69
CA GLU A 105 -5.10 2.01 -18.06
C GLU A 105 -6.04 3.13 -18.55
N HIS A 106 -6.55 3.95 -17.64
CA HIS A 106 -7.36 5.15 -17.94
C HIS A 106 -6.54 6.45 -17.91
N GLY A 107 -5.21 6.36 -17.99
CA GLY A 107 -4.30 7.51 -18.11
C GLY A 107 -4.04 8.28 -16.80
N VAL A 108 -4.36 7.68 -15.66
CA VAL A 108 -4.17 8.26 -14.33
C VAL A 108 -3.16 7.43 -13.53
N VAL A 109 -1.95 7.95 -13.40
CA VAL A 109 -0.89 7.34 -12.58
C VAL A 109 -0.95 7.91 -11.17
N VAL A 110 -1.00 7.03 -10.17
CA VAL A 110 -0.98 7.40 -8.75
C VAL A 110 0.45 7.40 -8.20
N GLU A 111 0.68 8.14 -7.12
CA GLU A 111 2.02 8.25 -6.54
C GLU A 111 2.40 7.01 -5.72
N LYS A 112 1.49 6.57 -4.85
CA LYS A 112 1.73 5.45 -3.95
C LYS A 112 0.46 4.66 -3.72
N THR A 113 0.59 3.34 -3.74
CA THR A 113 -0.50 2.40 -3.47
C THR A 113 -0.19 1.59 -2.21
N GLY A 114 -1.13 1.59 -1.27
CA GLY A 114 -1.17 0.69 -0.12
C GLY A 114 -2.22 -0.41 -0.33
N LEU A 115 -2.63 -1.08 0.76
CA LEU A 115 -3.61 -2.18 0.69
C LEU A 115 -5.03 -1.70 0.35
N TYR A 116 -5.54 -0.71 1.08
CA TYR A 116 -6.87 -0.10 0.91
C TYR A 116 -6.82 1.42 0.81
N SER A 117 -5.68 1.93 0.35
CA SER A 117 -5.53 3.36 0.12
C SER A 117 -4.52 3.62 -0.97
N PHE A 118 -4.71 4.68 -1.74
CA PHE A 118 -3.70 5.19 -2.66
C PHE A 118 -3.62 6.70 -2.56
N PHE A 119 -2.48 7.24 -2.95
CA PHE A 119 -2.09 8.60 -2.67
C PHE A 119 -1.91 9.40 -3.98
N ILE A 120 -2.49 10.59 -4.03
CA ILE A 120 -2.32 11.57 -5.13
C ILE A 120 -1.68 12.83 -4.58
N LEU A 121 -0.57 13.24 -5.22
CA LEU A 121 0.12 14.48 -4.90
C LEU A 121 -0.39 15.64 -5.76
N PHE A 122 -1.00 16.65 -5.13
CA PHE A 122 -1.41 17.87 -5.82
C PHE A 122 -0.22 18.84 -5.93
N THR A 123 0.47 18.77 -7.07
CA THR A 123 1.52 19.74 -7.43
C THR A 123 0.93 20.97 -8.12
N ILE A 124 1.74 22.01 -8.33
CA ILE A 124 1.34 23.26 -9.00
C ILE A 124 0.80 23.02 -10.42
N GLY A 125 1.20 21.93 -11.08
CA GLY A 125 0.74 21.57 -12.43
C GLY A 125 -0.61 20.85 -12.48
N ILE A 126 -1.19 20.49 -11.33
CA ILE A 126 -2.52 19.84 -11.28
C ILE A 126 -3.59 20.91 -11.33
N THR A 127 -4.44 20.83 -12.36
CA THR A 127 -5.56 21.76 -12.58
C THR A 127 -6.90 21.07 -12.32
N LYS A 128 -7.96 21.88 -12.22
CA LYS A 128 -9.35 21.40 -12.18
C LYS A 128 -9.70 20.34 -13.22
N GLY A 129 -9.23 20.51 -14.45
CA GLY A 129 -9.45 19.52 -15.51
C GLY A 129 -8.85 18.15 -15.17
N ARG A 130 -7.64 18.11 -14.62
CA ARG A 130 -6.93 16.85 -14.31
C ARG A 130 -7.57 16.07 -13.18
N TRP A 131 -7.91 16.73 -12.06
CA TRP A 131 -8.55 15.99 -10.96
C TRP A 131 -10.01 15.64 -11.27
N ASN A 132 -10.69 16.38 -12.15
CA ASN A 132 -11.99 15.96 -12.69
C ASN A 132 -11.88 14.67 -13.51
N THR A 133 -10.85 14.50 -14.33
CA THR A 133 -10.60 13.23 -15.05
C THR A 133 -10.43 12.06 -14.08
N LEU A 134 -9.67 12.24 -12.98
CA LEU A 134 -9.57 11.24 -11.92
C LEU A 134 -10.95 10.94 -11.30
N LEU A 135 -11.73 11.97 -11.00
CA LEU A 135 -13.07 11.81 -10.42
C LEU A 135 -14.00 11.00 -11.33
N THR A 136 -14.02 11.32 -12.63
CA THR A 136 -14.76 10.56 -13.64
C THR A 136 -14.28 9.11 -13.70
N ALA A 137 -12.96 8.86 -13.66
CA ALA A 137 -12.43 7.51 -13.67
C ALA A 137 -12.83 6.71 -12.41
N LEU A 138 -12.90 7.34 -11.24
CA LEU A 138 -13.40 6.70 -10.01
C LEU A 138 -14.89 6.36 -10.10
N GLN A 139 -15.70 7.25 -10.69
CA GLN A 139 -17.12 6.97 -10.92
C GLN A 139 -17.30 5.81 -11.91
N GLN A 140 -16.52 5.79 -12.99
CA GLN A 140 -16.51 4.69 -13.95
C GLN A 140 -16.10 3.37 -13.29
N PHE A 141 -15.05 3.37 -12.45
CA PHE A 141 -14.65 2.19 -11.68
C PHE A 141 -15.80 1.67 -10.82
N LYS A 142 -16.51 2.56 -10.11
CA LYS A 142 -17.67 2.18 -9.30
C LYS A 142 -18.76 1.53 -10.16
N ASP A 143 -19.11 2.17 -11.26
CA ASP A 143 -20.10 1.67 -12.22
C ASP A 143 -19.75 0.28 -12.77
N ASP A 144 -18.48 0.07 -13.13
CA ASP A 144 -17.99 -1.20 -13.66
C ASP A 144 -17.91 -2.29 -12.57
N TYR A 145 -17.56 -1.90 -11.34
CA TYR A 145 -17.57 -2.78 -10.18
C TYR A 145 -18.99 -3.24 -9.85
N ASP A 146 -19.96 -2.31 -9.80
CA ASP A 146 -21.36 -2.61 -9.48
C ASP A 146 -22.03 -3.48 -10.55
N LYS A 147 -21.66 -3.30 -11.82
CA LYS A 147 -22.10 -4.14 -12.94
C LYS A 147 -21.30 -5.44 -13.08
N ASN A 148 -20.28 -5.64 -12.25
CA ASN A 148 -19.29 -6.72 -12.33
C ASN A 148 -18.77 -6.93 -13.76
N GLN A 149 -18.37 -5.84 -14.43
CA GLN A 149 -17.88 -5.91 -15.81
C GLN A 149 -16.70 -6.88 -15.94
N PRO A 150 -16.59 -7.62 -17.04
CA PRO A 150 -15.52 -8.59 -17.22
C PRO A 150 -14.17 -7.91 -17.37
N MET A 151 -13.14 -8.48 -16.74
CA MET A 151 -11.79 -7.92 -16.66
C MET A 151 -11.16 -7.63 -18.03
N TRP A 152 -11.35 -8.52 -19.02
CA TRP A 152 -10.82 -8.30 -20.38
C TRP A 152 -11.33 -7.03 -21.06
N ARG A 153 -12.51 -6.52 -20.64
CA ARG A 153 -13.11 -5.31 -21.18
C ARG A 153 -12.56 -4.05 -20.52
N ILE A 154 -12.35 -4.10 -19.20
CA ILE A 154 -11.99 -2.93 -18.39
C ILE A 154 -10.48 -2.77 -18.19
N LEU A 155 -9.74 -3.88 -18.26
CA LEU A 155 -8.31 -3.99 -17.95
C LEU A 155 -7.62 -4.94 -18.97
N PRO A 156 -7.73 -4.69 -20.29
CA PRO A 156 -7.19 -5.56 -21.33
C PRO A 156 -5.67 -5.72 -21.28
N GLU A 157 -4.92 -4.67 -20.90
CA GLU A 157 -3.45 -4.76 -20.83
C GLU A 157 -3.03 -5.65 -19.66
N PHE A 158 -3.63 -5.44 -18.49
CA PHE A 158 -3.41 -6.30 -17.33
C PHE A 158 -3.76 -7.76 -17.60
N CYS A 159 -4.87 -8.03 -18.31
CA CYS A 159 -5.28 -9.38 -18.66
C CYS A 159 -4.32 -10.05 -19.64
N ARG A 160 -3.67 -9.29 -20.54
CA ARG A 160 -2.65 -9.83 -21.44
C ARG A 160 -1.47 -10.42 -20.68
N ASP A 161 -1.01 -9.72 -19.66
CA ASP A 161 0.11 -10.15 -18.81
C ASP A 161 -0.32 -11.18 -17.76
N ASN A 162 -1.61 -11.19 -17.39
CA ASN A 162 -2.16 -12.07 -16.38
C ASN A 162 -3.45 -12.78 -16.87
N PRO A 163 -3.37 -13.72 -17.84
CA PRO A 163 -4.54 -14.34 -18.47
C PRO A 163 -5.49 -15.06 -17.51
N LYS A 164 -5.00 -15.45 -16.33
CA LYS A 164 -5.77 -16.07 -15.24
C LYS A 164 -7.02 -15.25 -14.87
N TYR A 165 -6.96 -13.93 -14.96
CA TYR A 165 -8.05 -13.05 -14.53
C TYR A 165 -9.01 -12.63 -15.65
N GLU A 166 -8.71 -12.97 -16.91
CA GLU A 166 -9.44 -12.49 -18.10
C GLU A 166 -10.96 -12.72 -18.00
N LYS A 167 -11.35 -13.90 -17.49
CA LYS A 167 -12.75 -14.34 -17.37
C LYS A 167 -13.44 -13.90 -16.08
N MET A 168 -12.73 -13.26 -15.14
CA MET A 168 -13.33 -12.78 -13.90
C MET A 168 -14.06 -11.46 -14.14
N GLY A 169 -15.09 -11.19 -13.34
CA GLY A 169 -15.64 -9.84 -13.22
C GLY A 169 -14.81 -8.98 -12.26
N LEU A 170 -14.92 -7.65 -12.37
CA LEU A 170 -14.19 -6.70 -11.52
C LEU A 170 -14.48 -6.90 -10.03
N ALA A 171 -15.74 -7.09 -9.65
CA ALA A 171 -16.12 -7.32 -8.26
C ALA A 171 -15.63 -8.69 -7.76
N ASP A 172 -15.66 -9.71 -8.62
CA ASP A 172 -15.13 -11.04 -8.28
C ASP A 172 -13.63 -11.00 -8.01
N LEU A 173 -12.87 -10.27 -8.84
CA LEU A 173 -11.44 -10.08 -8.63
C LEU A 173 -11.15 -9.31 -7.34
N CYS A 174 -11.89 -8.23 -7.08
CA CYS A 174 -11.77 -7.47 -5.83
C CYS A 174 -11.99 -8.38 -4.62
N GLN A 175 -13.04 -9.20 -4.66
CA GLN A 175 -13.35 -10.10 -3.57
C GLN A 175 -12.32 -11.22 -3.41
N PHE A 176 -11.80 -11.77 -4.51
CA PHE A 176 -10.72 -12.76 -4.49
C PHE A 176 -9.47 -12.22 -3.79
N VAL A 177 -8.99 -11.04 -4.20
CA VAL A 177 -7.79 -10.42 -3.60
C VAL A 177 -8.05 -10.01 -2.15
N HIS A 178 -9.24 -9.45 -1.86
CA HIS A 178 -9.66 -9.09 -0.50
C HIS A 178 -9.65 -10.29 0.45
N GLN A 179 -10.18 -11.43 0.02
CA GLN A 179 -10.19 -12.66 0.81
C GLN A 179 -8.78 -13.18 1.09
N LEU A 180 -7.86 -13.06 0.15
CA LEU A 180 -6.46 -13.42 0.39
C LEU A 180 -5.82 -12.47 1.41
N TYR A 181 -6.00 -11.15 1.27
CA TYR A 181 -5.51 -10.19 2.28
C TYR A 181 -6.04 -10.49 3.69
N ALA A 182 -7.34 -10.81 3.81
CA ALA A 182 -7.96 -11.15 5.09
C ALA A 182 -7.48 -12.50 5.64
N LYS A 183 -7.35 -13.53 4.79
CA LYS A 183 -6.88 -14.88 5.17
C LYS A 183 -5.50 -14.83 5.81
N TYR A 184 -4.63 -13.97 5.31
CA TYR A 184 -3.25 -13.86 5.77
C TYR A 184 -2.99 -12.72 6.75
N ASP A 185 -4.04 -11.97 7.13
CA ASP A 185 -3.95 -10.82 8.04
C ASP A 185 -2.78 -9.87 7.70
N ILE A 186 -2.66 -9.53 6.41
CA ILE A 186 -1.48 -8.85 5.87
C ILE A 186 -1.21 -7.50 6.55
N ALA A 187 -2.26 -6.80 7.00
CA ALA A 187 -2.14 -5.52 7.70
C ALA A 187 -1.41 -5.66 9.04
N ARG A 188 -1.78 -6.68 9.83
CA ARG A 188 -1.10 -6.98 11.09
C ARG A 188 0.31 -7.49 10.84
N LEU A 189 0.48 -8.36 9.85
CA LEU A 189 1.77 -8.96 9.55
C LEU A 189 2.81 -7.91 9.15
N THR A 190 2.44 -6.94 8.31
CA THR A 190 3.31 -5.80 7.98
C THR A 190 3.67 -4.99 9.24
N THR A 191 2.72 -4.75 10.14
CA THR A 191 2.97 -4.00 11.39
C THR A 191 3.92 -4.75 12.33
N ASP A 192 3.64 -6.03 12.58
CA ASP A 192 4.41 -6.89 13.49
C ASP A 192 5.87 -7.07 13.03
N MET A 193 6.10 -6.99 11.72
CA MET A 193 7.42 -7.00 11.10
C MET A 193 8.21 -5.72 11.39
N TYR A 194 7.64 -4.53 11.22
CA TYR A 194 8.32 -3.26 11.51
C TYR A 194 8.51 -2.99 13.02
N LEU A 195 7.75 -3.67 13.87
CA LEU A 195 7.92 -3.65 15.33
C LEU A 195 8.85 -4.78 15.81
N SER A 196 9.42 -5.57 14.91
CA SER A 196 10.39 -6.60 15.28
C SER A 196 11.74 -5.99 15.65
N ASP A 197 12.48 -6.68 16.51
CA ASP A 197 13.83 -6.24 16.88
C ASP A 197 14.80 -6.48 15.73
N LEU A 198 15.52 -5.43 15.34
CA LEU A 198 16.50 -5.42 14.26
C LEU A 198 17.89 -5.36 14.89
N ALA A 199 18.62 -6.48 14.82
CA ALA A 199 19.95 -6.58 15.41
C ALA A 199 21.01 -6.17 14.39
N PRO A 200 21.79 -5.10 14.64
CA PRO A 200 22.96 -4.77 13.83
C PRO A 200 24.11 -5.71 14.20
N ALA A 201 24.57 -6.54 13.25
CA ALA A 201 25.77 -7.36 13.43
C ALA A 201 27.06 -6.62 13.05
N MET A 202 26.95 -5.64 12.15
CA MET A 202 28.04 -4.77 11.71
C MET A 202 27.49 -3.45 11.20
N THR A 203 28.36 -2.48 10.98
CA THR A 203 27.96 -1.20 10.39
C THR A 203 27.60 -1.35 8.90
N PRO A 204 26.75 -0.46 8.34
CA PRO A 204 26.46 -0.48 6.91
C PRO A 204 27.70 -0.36 6.02
N THR A 205 28.72 0.38 6.47
CA THR A 205 30.00 0.52 5.76
C THR A 205 30.79 -0.79 5.72
N GLU A 206 30.78 -1.57 6.80
CA GLU A 206 31.43 -2.89 6.85
C GLU A 206 30.70 -3.88 5.94
N ALA A 207 29.36 -3.92 6.00
CA ALA A 207 28.55 -4.75 5.11
C ALA A 207 28.79 -4.41 3.63
N TYR A 208 28.84 -3.12 3.29
CA TYR A 208 29.18 -2.68 1.94
C TYR A 208 30.61 -3.09 1.54
N SER A 209 31.58 -3.02 2.46
CA SER A 209 32.95 -3.47 2.21
C SER A 209 33.05 -4.96 1.89
N CYS A 210 32.13 -5.80 2.42
CA CYS A 210 32.05 -7.21 2.05
C CYS A 210 31.70 -7.40 0.57
N ILE A 211 30.83 -6.56 -0.01
CA ILE A 211 30.53 -6.57 -1.45
C ILE A 211 31.81 -6.29 -2.25
N ALA A 212 32.51 -5.21 -1.93
CA ALA A 212 33.74 -4.81 -2.63
C ALA A 212 34.83 -5.88 -2.57
N ARG A 213 34.89 -6.63 -1.45
CA ARG A 213 35.86 -7.72 -1.23
C ARG A 213 35.37 -9.08 -1.74
N ARG A 214 34.21 -9.16 -2.39
CA ARG A 214 33.58 -10.42 -2.83
C ARG A 214 33.41 -11.43 -1.69
N LYS A 215 33.10 -10.93 -0.49
CA LYS A 215 32.79 -11.71 0.72
C LYS A 215 31.29 -11.79 0.94
N THR A 216 30.56 -12.07 -0.13
CA THR A 216 29.10 -12.17 -0.13
C THR A 216 28.66 -13.47 -0.77
N GLU A 217 27.58 -14.04 -0.28
CA GLU A 217 26.94 -15.23 -0.85
C GLU A 217 25.45 -14.98 -1.04
N ARG A 218 24.88 -15.65 -2.04
CA ARG A 218 23.46 -15.60 -2.34
C ARG A 218 22.74 -16.68 -1.54
N VAL A 219 21.75 -16.29 -0.76
CA VAL A 219 21.06 -17.19 0.18
C VAL A 219 19.57 -17.21 -0.13
N GLU A 220 18.98 -18.40 -0.24
CA GLU A 220 17.54 -18.56 -0.49
C GLU A 220 16.73 -18.10 0.74
N ILE A 221 15.53 -17.55 0.52
CA ILE A 221 14.61 -17.09 1.58
C ILE A 221 14.51 -18.08 2.74
N ASP A 222 14.49 -19.38 2.45
CA ASP A 222 14.28 -20.40 3.46
C ASP A 222 15.43 -20.53 4.47
N ASP A 223 16.63 -20.09 4.10
CA ASP A 223 17.88 -20.16 4.86
C ASP A 223 18.40 -18.79 5.33
N LEU A 224 17.59 -17.73 5.20
CA LEU A 224 17.99 -16.38 5.56
C LEU A 224 18.09 -16.13 7.07
N GLN A 225 17.46 -16.95 7.92
CA GLN A 225 17.42 -16.65 9.35
C GLN A 225 18.84 -16.63 9.95
N GLY A 226 19.21 -15.53 10.61
CA GLY A 226 20.54 -15.34 11.20
C GLY A 226 21.61 -14.85 10.20
N ARG A 227 21.27 -14.67 8.92
CA ARG A 227 22.17 -14.10 7.91
C ARG A 227 22.23 -12.58 8.02
N VAL A 228 23.36 -11.99 7.61
CA VAL A 228 23.55 -10.53 7.60
C VAL A 228 23.36 -10.02 6.18
N THR A 229 22.39 -9.13 5.95
CA THR A 229 22.16 -8.55 4.62
C THR A 229 23.29 -7.61 4.21
N VAL A 230 23.65 -7.61 2.93
CA VAL A 230 24.53 -6.57 2.35
C VAL A 230 23.76 -5.52 1.53
N GLY A 231 22.48 -5.74 1.30
CA GLY A 231 21.58 -4.82 0.59
C GLY A 231 20.47 -4.29 1.48
N LEU A 232 19.80 -3.23 1.00
CA LEU A 232 18.53 -2.80 1.58
C LEU A 232 17.44 -3.80 1.20
N VAL A 233 16.65 -4.25 2.18
CA VAL A 233 15.42 -5.00 1.93
C VAL A 233 14.24 -4.08 2.16
N THR A 234 13.46 -3.78 1.13
CA THR A 234 12.42 -2.74 1.17
C THR A 234 11.11 -3.27 0.57
N PRO A 235 10.16 -3.73 1.40
CA PRO A 235 8.85 -4.18 0.94
C PRO A 235 7.91 -3.01 0.59
N TYR A 236 7.11 -3.19 -0.46
CA TYR A 236 6.07 -2.24 -0.90
C TYR A 236 4.67 -2.87 -0.85
N PRO A 237 3.74 -2.30 -0.06
CA PRO A 237 3.90 -1.21 0.91
C PRO A 237 4.64 -1.65 2.21
N PRO A 238 5.17 -0.72 3.03
CA PRO A 238 5.09 0.75 2.93
C PRO A 238 6.21 1.41 2.14
N GLY A 239 7.20 0.69 1.61
CA GLY A 239 8.34 1.26 0.90
C GLY A 239 9.37 1.92 1.81
N ILE A 240 9.48 1.43 3.05
CA ILE A 240 10.50 1.84 4.02
C ILE A 240 11.50 0.69 4.12
N PRO A 241 12.81 0.94 4.22
CA PRO A 241 13.78 -0.13 4.45
C PRO A 241 13.39 -0.93 5.69
N LEU A 242 13.13 -2.23 5.49
CA LEU A 242 12.92 -3.20 6.54
C LEU A 242 14.25 -3.66 7.13
N LEU A 243 15.25 -3.86 6.27
CA LEU A 243 16.62 -4.14 6.69
C LEU A 243 17.58 -3.19 5.98
N ILE A 244 18.57 -2.75 6.74
CA ILE A 244 19.72 -1.97 6.29
C ILE A 244 20.95 -2.90 6.23
N PRO A 245 21.92 -2.67 5.31
CA PRO A 245 23.16 -3.43 5.27
C PRO A 245 23.81 -3.55 6.65
N GLY A 246 24.18 -4.78 7.04
CA GLY A 246 24.77 -5.08 8.35
C GLY A 246 23.78 -5.57 9.40
N GLU A 247 22.48 -5.50 9.14
CA GLU A 247 21.44 -6.07 10.01
C GLU A 247 21.18 -7.56 9.72
N VAL A 248 20.70 -8.25 10.75
CA VAL A 248 20.43 -9.69 10.72
C VAL A 248 18.97 -9.98 10.36
N PHE A 249 18.75 -10.91 9.44
CA PHE A 249 17.44 -11.47 9.16
C PHE A 249 16.92 -12.26 10.38
N ASN A 250 15.92 -11.71 11.06
CA ASN A 250 15.24 -12.40 12.16
C ASN A 250 14.13 -13.33 11.64
N ARG A 251 13.57 -14.16 12.54
CA ARG A 251 12.51 -15.11 12.20
C ARG A 251 11.27 -14.46 11.59
N LYS A 252 10.81 -13.34 12.15
CA LYS A 252 9.59 -12.63 11.70
C LYS A 252 9.74 -12.09 10.28
N ILE A 253 10.91 -11.55 9.95
CA ILE A 253 11.22 -11.07 8.59
C ILE A 253 11.22 -12.25 7.62
N VAL A 254 11.89 -13.35 7.96
CA VAL A 254 11.93 -14.54 7.11
C VAL A 254 10.53 -15.12 6.89
N ASP A 255 9.71 -15.22 7.94
CA ASP A 255 8.32 -15.67 7.82
C ASP A 255 7.49 -14.74 6.93
N TYR A 256 7.69 -13.42 7.01
CA TYR A 256 7.08 -12.46 6.09
C TYR A 256 7.51 -12.69 4.64
N LEU A 257 8.80 -12.85 4.37
CA LEU A 257 9.31 -13.05 3.01
C LEU A 257 8.76 -14.35 2.40
N LYS A 258 8.69 -15.43 3.18
CA LYS A 258 8.04 -16.69 2.76
C LYS A 258 6.56 -16.49 2.45
N PHE A 259 5.87 -15.73 3.30
CA PHE A 259 4.48 -15.37 3.08
C PHE A 259 4.29 -14.56 1.79
N SER A 260 5.09 -13.52 1.56
CA SER A 260 5.03 -12.71 0.34
C SER A 260 5.30 -13.54 -0.92
N ARG A 261 6.26 -14.49 -0.87
CA ARG A 261 6.51 -15.44 -1.97
C ARG A 261 5.25 -16.25 -2.31
N GLU A 262 4.61 -16.85 -1.31
CA GLU A 262 3.39 -17.66 -1.49
C GLU A 262 2.21 -16.82 -1.97
N PHE A 263 2.06 -15.61 -1.43
CA PHE A 263 1.03 -14.68 -1.86
C PHE A 263 1.20 -14.26 -3.33
N ASN A 264 2.43 -13.97 -3.74
CA ASN A 264 2.75 -13.59 -5.12
C ASN A 264 2.46 -14.72 -6.12
N ASP A 265 2.66 -15.98 -5.73
CA ASP A 265 2.32 -17.16 -6.56
C ASP A 265 0.80 -17.32 -6.75
N GLN A 266 0.03 -17.13 -5.67
CA GLN A 266 -1.44 -17.22 -5.73
C GLN A 266 -2.07 -16.06 -6.49
N CYS A 267 -1.45 -14.88 -6.43
CA CYS A 267 -2.01 -13.62 -6.93
C CYS A 267 -1.01 -12.85 -7.83
N PRO A 268 -0.64 -13.42 -9.01
CA PRO A 268 0.23 -12.73 -9.95
C PRO A 268 -0.35 -11.36 -10.32
N GLY A 269 0.51 -10.35 -10.46
CA GLY A 269 0.12 -8.98 -10.74
C GLY A 269 -0.34 -8.14 -9.53
N PHE A 270 -0.69 -8.75 -8.40
CA PHE A 270 -1.10 -8.06 -7.16
C PHE A 270 -0.18 -8.34 -5.96
N GLY A 271 0.93 -9.03 -6.21
CA GLY A 271 1.93 -9.37 -5.23
C GLY A 271 2.58 -8.18 -4.53
N THR A 272 3.30 -8.46 -3.45
CA THR A 272 4.17 -7.50 -2.77
C THR A 272 5.47 -7.40 -3.56
N ASP A 273 5.88 -6.18 -3.93
CA ASP A 273 7.20 -5.92 -4.49
C ASP A 273 8.20 -5.71 -3.35
N ILE A 274 9.31 -6.44 -3.36
CA ILE A 274 10.32 -6.38 -2.29
C ILE A 274 11.67 -6.15 -2.93
N HIS A 275 12.15 -4.90 -2.82
CA HIS A 275 13.47 -4.55 -3.30
C HIS A 275 14.54 -5.17 -2.41
N GLY A 276 15.66 -5.55 -3.01
CA GLY A 276 16.75 -6.25 -2.33
C GLY A 276 16.68 -7.77 -2.41
N LEU A 277 15.56 -8.32 -2.90
CA LEU A 277 15.50 -9.73 -3.29
C LEU A 277 15.93 -9.90 -4.74
N VAL A 278 16.54 -11.05 -5.01
CA VAL A 278 16.89 -11.51 -6.35
C VAL A 278 16.02 -12.70 -6.69
N THR A 279 15.42 -12.68 -7.88
CA THR A 279 14.57 -13.76 -8.38
C THR A 279 15.29 -14.56 -9.45
N GLU A 280 15.35 -15.87 -9.30
CA GLU A 280 15.92 -16.80 -10.28
C GLU A 280 14.94 -17.93 -10.56
N LEU A 281 14.90 -18.44 -11.79
CA LEU A 281 14.14 -19.64 -12.12
C LEU A 281 15.01 -20.86 -11.81
N ASP A 282 14.49 -21.80 -11.04
CA ASP A 282 15.16 -23.09 -10.86
C ASP A 282 15.02 -23.98 -12.12
N GLU A 283 15.70 -25.13 -12.11
CA GLU A 283 15.69 -26.10 -13.22
C GLU A 283 14.28 -26.62 -13.57
N SER A 284 13.32 -26.51 -12.64
CA SER A 284 11.91 -26.89 -12.85
C SER A 284 11.05 -25.75 -13.39
N GLY A 285 11.64 -24.57 -13.60
CA GLY A 285 10.93 -23.36 -14.02
C GLY A 285 10.18 -22.65 -12.88
N LYS A 286 10.45 -23.02 -11.62
CA LYS A 286 9.83 -22.37 -10.46
C LYS A 286 10.65 -21.16 -10.03
N LEU A 287 9.97 -20.05 -9.76
CA LEU A 287 10.61 -18.83 -9.28
C LEU A 287 11.09 -18.99 -7.83
N ARG A 288 12.39 -18.80 -7.62
CA ARG A 288 13.08 -18.79 -6.33
C ARG A 288 13.52 -17.38 -6.00
N TYR A 289 13.60 -17.10 -4.71
CA TYR A 289 13.91 -15.77 -4.18
C TYR A 289 15.10 -15.87 -3.24
N TYR A 290 16.04 -14.95 -3.40
CA TYR A 290 17.29 -14.91 -2.68
C TYR A 290 17.57 -13.51 -2.15
N ALA A 291 18.44 -13.41 -1.14
CA ALA A 291 19.08 -12.16 -0.76
C ALA A 291 20.60 -12.35 -0.70
N ASP A 292 21.34 -11.32 -1.08
CA ASP A 292 22.80 -11.33 -0.96
C ASP A 292 23.17 -11.02 0.50
N CYS A 293 23.95 -11.90 1.11
CA CYS A 293 24.35 -11.87 2.51
C CYS A 293 25.87 -11.89 2.67
N VAL A 294 26.37 -11.48 3.83
CA VAL A 294 27.78 -11.69 4.20
C VAL A 294 28.07 -13.19 4.33
N VAL A 295 29.22 -13.62 3.81
CA VAL A 295 29.70 -15.01 3.93
C VAL A 295 29.86 -15.39 5.40
N GLN A 296 29.28 -16.52 5.81
CA GLN A 296 29.51 -17.04 7.16
C GLN A 296 30.93 -17.62 7.27
N SER A 297 31.62 -17.27 8.36
CA SER A 297 32.97 -17.77 8.68
C SER A 297 32.91 -19.11 9.39
#